data_AF-A0A8S3Y0G3-F1
#
_entry.id   AF-A0A8S3Y0G3-F1
#
_cell.length_a   1.000
_cell.length_b   1.000
_cell.length_c   1.000
_cell.angle_alpha   90.00
_cell.angle_beta   90.00
_cell.angle_gamma   90.00
#
_symmetry.space_group_name_H-M   'P 1'
#
loop_
_entity.id
_entity.type
_entity.pdbx_description
1 polymer ?
#
loop_
_entity_poly.entity_id
_entity_poly.type
_entity_poly.pdbx_seq_one_letter_code
_entity_poly.pdbx_strand_id
1 'polypeptide(L)'
;MHGETNPHQTPVIILHGLLGSKRNWESMSKKIAYATQKPTNVSSLIAVDISPVSTARTLDEFMPRLLDTMKSINFQGINDLNKAKVLVKEKLLQSKVIDLNSMGSVLMNLGIKPDQSIGWICNVDTLSKYFTDIATFPDLSGMVYKGPTLFVGGEDSHYIP
;
A
#
# COMPACT_ATOMS: atom_id res chain seq x y z
N MET A 1 9.41 26.77 -11.12
CA MET A 1 9.98 26.78 -12.49
C MET A 1 9.06 25.98 -13.39
N HIS A 2 8.37 26.62 -14.33
CA HIS A 2 7.54 25.93 -15.33
C HIS A 2 8.45 25.54 -16.50
N GLY A 3 8.71 24.24 -16.66
CA GLY A 3 9.41 23.71 -17.83
C GLY A 3 8.48 23.71 -19.05
N GLU A 4 9.03 24.03 -20.22
CA GLU A 4 8.32 23.99 -21.50
C GLU A 4 7.72 22.60 -21.74
N THR A 5 6.40 22.52 -21.90
CA THR A 5 5.70 21.25 -22.14
C THR A 5 5.61 20.98 -23.63
N ASN A 6 6.34 19.99 -24.12
CA ASN A 6 6.11 19.42 -25.44
C ASN A 6 4.76 18.66 -25.44
N PRO A 7 3.79 19.00 -26.31
CA PRO A 7 2.45 18.40 -26.32
C PRO A 7 2.45 16.89 -26.64
N HIS A 8 3.57 16.33 -27.11
CA HIS A 8 3.73 14.89 -27.33
C HIS A 8 4.35 14.14 -26.15
N GLN A 9 4.71 14.82 -25.07
CA GLN A 9 5.29 14.21 -23.86
C GLN A 9 4.29 14.27 -22.71
N THR A 10 4.02 13.12 -22.08
CA THR A 10 3.03 13.03 -21.00
C THR A 10 3.72 13.00 -19.63
N PRO A 11 3.34 13.88 -18.68
CA PRO A 11 3.84 13.77 -17.31
C PRO A 11 3.27 12.53 -16.63
N VAL A 12 4.09 11.85 -15.82
CA VAL A 12 3.66 10.67 -15.04
C VAL A 12 3.50 11.07 -13.58
N ILE A 13 2.27 10.99 -13.07
CA ILE A 13 1.93 11.19 -11.66
C ILE A 13 1.72 9.84 -10.98
N ILE A 14 2.31 9.68 -9.81
CA ILE A 14 2.28 8.47 -9.00
C ILE A 14 1.76 8.80 -7.60
N LEU A 15 0.75 8.05 -7.13
CA LEU A 15 0.11 8.17 -5.81
C LEU A 15 0.06 6.79 -5.13
N HIS A 16 0.07 6.74 -3.79
CA HIS A 16 -0.15 5.51 -3.03
C HIS A 16 -1.43 5.54 -2.17
N GLY A 17 -1.84 4.37 -1.69
CA GLY A 17 -2.91 4.19 -0.71
C GLY A 17 -2.72 2.87 0.04
N LEU A 18 -2.99 2.87 1.35
CA LEU A 18 -2.64 1.85 2.35
C LEU A 18 -3.07 0.40 2.02
N LEU A 19 -4.07 0.19 1.15
CA LEU A 19 -4.58 -1.14 0.76
C LEU A 19 -4.68 -1.34 -0.76
N GLY A 20 -4.19 -0.38 -1.56
CA GLY A 20 -4.15 -0.44 -3.02
C GLY A 20 -2.84 -0.96 -3.60
N SER A 21 -1.85 -1.28 -2.74
CA SER A 21 -0.45 -1.49 -3.10
C SER A 21 -0.26 -2.35 -4.35
N LYS A 22 -0.71 -3.61 -4.41
CA LYS A 22 -0.33 -4.51 -5.52
C LYS A 22 -0.78 -4.01 -6.91
N ARG A 23 -2.04 -3.59 -7.07
CA ARG A 23 -2.54 -3.07 -8.37
C ARG A 23 -1.92 -1.72 -8.72
N ASN A 24 -1.60 -0.91 -7.71
CA ASN A 24 -0.88 0.33 -7.89
C ASN A 24 0.57 0.05 -8.34
N TRP A 25 1.27 -0.89 -7.70
CA TRP A 25 2.63 -1.31 -8.03
C TRP A 25 2.72 -1.96 -9.42
N GLU A 26 1.76 -2.79 -9.83
CA GLU A 26 1.74 -3.38 -11.18
C GLU A 26 1.51 -2.32 -12.27
N SER A 27 0.62 -1.35 -12.05
CA SER A 27 0.40 -0.23 -12.97
C SER A 27 1.60 0.71 -13.01
N MET A 28 2.18 0.97 -11.84
CA MET A 28 3.31 1.87 -11.64
C MET A 28 4.62 1.32 -12.20
N SER A 29 4.95 0.06 -11.93
CA SER A 29 6.15 -0.61 -12.46
C SER A 29 6.17 -0.61 -13.99
N LYS A 30 5.01 -0.83 -14.64
CA LYS A 30 4.88 -0.73 -16.10
C LYS A 30 5.16 0.68 -16.61
N LYS A 31 4.63 1.71 -15.95
CA LYS A 31 4.83 3.12 -16.34
C LYS A 31 6.24 3.61 -16.07
N ILE A 32 6.84 3.23 -14.94
CA ILE A 32 8.23 3.52 -14.60
C ILE A 32 9.16 2.80 -15.58
N ALA A 33 8.99 1.50 -15.79
CA ALA A 33 9.78 0.74 -16.76
C ALA A 33 9.66 1.34 -18.17
N TYR A 34 8.46 1.73 -18.59
CA TYR A 34 8.26 2.44 -19.86
C TYR A 34 8.98 3.80 -19.90
N ALA A 35 8.84 4.62 -18.86
CA ALA A 35 9.50 5.93 -18.75
C ALA A 35 11.02 5.79 -18.75
N THR A 36 11.56 4.75 -18.13
CA THR A 36 12.99 4.52 -18.07
C THR A 36 13.55 3.88 -19.35
N GLN A 37 12.76 3.06 -20.05
CA GLN A 37 13.15 2.50 -21.36
C GLN A 37 12.99 3.50 -22.51
N LYS A 38 12.03 4.44 -22.43
CA LYS A 38 11.76 5.47 -23.44
C LYS A 38 11.68 6.87 -22.81
N PRO A 39 12.79 7.38 -22.25
CA PRO A 39 12.80 8.64 -21.50
C PRO A 39 12.41 9.86 -22.36
N THR A 40 12.59 9.82 -23.68
CA THR A 40 12.19 10.90 -24.60
C THR A 40 10.67 11.10 -24.69
N ASN A 41 9.86 10.16 -24.22
CA ASN A 41 8.39 10.22 -24.30
C ASN A 41 7.73 10.70 -22.99
N VAL A 42 8.52 10.90 -21.93
CA VAL A 42 8.06 11.40 -20.63
C VAL A 42 8.79 12.70 -20.33
N SER A 43 8.03 13.78 -20.11
CA SER A 43 8.60 15.11 -19.86
C SER A 43 9.03 15.30 -18.41
N SER A 44 8.36 14.66 -17.48
CA SER A 44 8.63 14.74 -16.04
C SER A 44 8.00 13.58 -15.25
N LEU A 45 8.60 13.30 -14.09
CA LEU A 45 8.12 12.32 -13.12
C LEU A 45 7.70 13.02 -11.83
N ILE A 46 6.50 12.73 -11.32
CA ILE A 46 6.04 13.19 -10.02
C ILE A 46 5.67 11.97 -9.16
N ALA A 47 6.39 11.79 -8.06
CA ALA A 47 6.12 10.76 -7.05
C ALA A 47 5.53 11.39 -5.80
N VAL A 48 4.34 10.94 -5.38
CA VAL A 48 3.63 11.46 -4.21
C VAL A 48 3.47 10.36 -3.16
N ASP A 49 4.03 10.63 -1.97
CA ASP A 49 4.04 9.75 -0.80
C ASP A 49 4.51 8.30 -1.07
N ILE A 50 5.43 8.14 -2.03
CA ILE A 50 6.01 6.85 -2.37
C ILE A 50 7.42 7.06 -2.93
N SER A 51 8.36 6.21 -2.53
CA SER A 51 9.71 6.23 -3.06
C SER A 51 10.20 4.83 -3.43
N PRO A 52 11.11 4.70 -4.42
CA PRO A 52 11.69 3.42 -4.81
C PRO A 52 12.67 2.86 -3.78
N VAL A 53 13.03 3.63 -2.77
CA VAL A 53 14.02 3.26 -1.73
C VAL A 53 13.34 2.85 -0.43
N SER A 54 12.07 3.20 -0.23
CA SER A 54 11.37 3.00 1.04
C SER A 54 10.15 2.09 0.88
N THR A 55 10.36 0.80 1.04
CA THR A 55 9.46 0.10 1.97
C THR A 55 9.91 0.61 3.33
N ALA A 56 9.21 1.63 3.87
CA ALA A 56 9.62 2.23 5.14
C ALA A 56 9.89 1.11 6.15
N ARG A 57 11.00 1.16 6.89
CA ARG A 57 11.33 0.14 7.92
C ARG A 57 10.14 -0.15 8.85
N THR A 58 9.32 0.87 9.05
CA THR A 58 8.02 0.82 9.72
C THR A 58 7.05 -0.19 9.12
N LEU A 59 6.94 -0.32 7.80
CA LEU A 59 6.07 -1.31 7.14
C LEU A 59 6.55 -2.75 7.36
N ASP A 60 7.86 -3.00 7.36
CA ASP A 60 8.42 -4.34 7.60
C ASP A 60 8.17 -4.83 9.04
N GLU A 61 8.07 -3.91 10.00
CA GLU A 61 7.75 -4.26 11.39
C GLU A 61 6.23 -4.25 11.67
N PHE A 62 5.51 -3.25 11.14
CA PHE A 62 4.09 -3.03 11.40
C PHE A 62 3.19 -4.05 10.70
N MET A 63 3.40 -4.27 9.39
CA MET A 63 2.45 -5.05 8.60
C MET A 63 2.47 -6.54 8.94
N PRO A 64 3.63 -7.21 9.16
CA PRO A 64 3.63 -8.58 9.63
C PRO A 64 2.91 -8.73 10.97
N ARG A 65 3.18 -7.85 11.94
CA ARG A 65 2.48 -7.87 13.24
C ARG A 65 0.98 -7.66 13.12
N LEU A 66 0.54 -6.78 12.21
CA LEU A 66 -0.88 -6.56 11.94
C LEU A 66 -1.52 -7.80 11.35
N LEU A 67 -0.91 -8.40 10.32
CA LEU A 67 -1.43 -9.59 9.66
C LEU A 67 -1.45 -10.80 10.60
N ASP A 68 -0.44 -10.97 11.45
CA ASP A 68 -0.42 -12.00 12.48
C ASP A 68 -1.53 -11.80 13.51
N THR A 69 -1.75 -10.55 13.94
CA THR A 69 -2.86 -10.21 14.83
C THR A 69 -4.20 -10.52 14.16
N MET A 70 -4.39 -10.14 12.89
CA MET A 70 -5.60 -10.45 12.13
C MET A 70 -5.84 -11.95 12.00
N LYS A 71 -4.80 -12.75 11.72
CA LYS A 71 -4.87 -14.21 11.65
C LYS A 71 -5.26 -14.86 12.98
N SER A 72 -4.85 -14.27 14.10
CA SER A 72 -5.14 -14.81 15.43
C SER A 72 -6.62 -14.69 15.85
N ILE A 73 -7.42 -13.90 15.14
CA ILE A 73 -8.82 -13.65 15.51
C ILE A 73 -9.70 -14.81 15.05
N ASN A 74 -10.31 -15.49 16.02
CA ASN A 74 -11.31 -16.52 15.76
C ASN A 74 -12.72 -15.91 15.67
N PHE A 75 -13.40 -16.13 14.55
CA PHE A 75 -14.78 -15.70 14.31
C PHE A 75 -15.82 -16.80 14.56
N GLN A 76 -15.40 -17.99 14.98
CA GLN A 76 -16.30 -19.11 15.22
C GLN A 76 -17.39 -18.76 16.25
N GLY A 77 -18.64 -19.04 15.89
CA GLY A 77 -19.80 -18.76 16.75
C GLY A 77 -20.27 -17.30 16.74
N ILE A 78 -19.61 -16.41 15.99
CA ILE A 78 -20.06 -15.02 15.84
C ILE A 78 -21.06 -14.93 14.69
N ASN A 79 -22.28 -14.50 15.01
CA ASN A 79 -23.39 -14.37 14.06
C ASN A 79 -23.85 -12.91 13.85
N ASP A 80 -23.12 -11.94 14.42
CA ASP A 80 -23.43 -10.52 14.35
C ASP A 80 -22.18 -9.73 13.97
N LEU A 81 -22.26 -8.98 12.88
CA LEU A 81 -21.15 -8.21 12.34
C LEU A 81 -20.70 -7.09 13.28
N ASN A 82 -21.61 -6.49 14.05
CA ASN A 82 -21.26 -5.48 15.04
C ASN A 82 -20.49 -6.12 16.21
N LYS A 83 -20.90 -7.31 16.67
CA LYS A 83 -20.13 -8.06 17.69
C LYS A 83 -18.74 -8.41 17.19
N ALA A 84 -18.62 -8.80 15.92
CA ALA A 84 -17.32 -9.06 15.31
C ALA A 84 -16.44 -7.80 15.26
N LYS A 85 -17.00 -6.64 14.90
CA LYS A 85 -16.28 -5.35 14.92
C LYS A 85 -15.78 -4.98 16.31
N VAL A 86 -16.60 -5.19 17.35
CA VAL A 86 -16.21 -4.95 18.75
C VAL A 86 -15.05 -5.88 19.14
N LEU A 87 -15.17 -7.18 18.89
CA LEU A 87 -14.10 -8.15 19.17
C LEU A 87 -12.79 -7.77 18.47
N VAL A 88 -12.85 -7.45 17.18
CA VAL A 88 -11.68 -7.09 16.39
C VAL A 88 -11.03 -5.82 16.95
N LYS A 89 -11.82 -4.80 17.29
CA LYS A 89 -11.33 -3.57 17.91
C LYS A 89 -10.60 -3.85 19.22
N GLU A 90 -11.18 -4.68 20.09
CA GLU A 90 -10.56 -5.07 21.37
C GLU A 90 -9.23 -5.78 21.16
N LYS A 91 -9.18 -6.79 20.26
CA LYS A 91 -7.96 -7.55 19.96
C LYS A 91 -6.86 -6.66 19.37
N LEU A 92 -7.21 -5.78 18.45
CA LEU A 92 -6.27 -4.85 17.83
C LEU A 92 -5.73 -3.84 18.84
N LEU A 93 -6.56 -3.29 19.72
CA LEU A 93 -6.10 -2.40 20.80
C LEU A 93 -5.19 -3.13 21.80
N GLN A 94 -5.52 -4.36 22.18
CA GLN A 94 -4.69 -5.20 23.06
C GLN A 94 -3.32 -5.48 22.45
N SER A 95 -3.25 -5.71 21.13
CA SER A 95 -2.00 -5.98 20.41
C SER A 95 -1.05 -4.78 20.37
N LYS A 96 -1.56 -3.55 20.60
CA LYS A 96 -0.84 -2.28 20.41
C LYS A 96 -0.19 -2.16 19.03
N VAL A 97 -0.74 -2.86 18.02
CA VAL A 97 -0.24 -2.77 16.65
C VAL A 97 -0.78 -1.51 15.97
N ILE A 98 -2.04 -1.15 16.25
CA ILE A 98 -2.75 -0.06 15.58
C ILE A 98 -3.41 0.87 16.61
N ASP A 99 -3.49 2.15 16.27
CA ASP A 99 -4.18 3.17 17.05
C ASP A 99 -5.67 3.29 16.67
N LEU A 100 -6.39 4.16 17.38
CA LEU A 100 -7.81 4.40 17.12
C LEU A 100 -8.06 5.07 15.76
N ASN A 101 -7.13 5.90 15.28
CA ASN A 101 -7.27 6.65 14.05
C ASN A 101 -7.20 5.73 12.81
N SER A 102 -6.37 4.69 12.88
CA SER A 102 -6.15 3.75 11.78
C SER A 102 -7.06 2.51 11.85
N MET A 103 -7.78 2.32 12.98
CA MET A 103 -8.69 1.20 13.22
C MET A 103 -9.76 1.04 12.12
N GLY A 104 -10.30 2.17 11.62
CA GLY A 104 -11.36 2.17 10.62
C GLY A 104 -10.97 1.41 9.36
N SER A 105 -9.74 1.59 8.88
CA SER A 105 -9.24 0.94 7.66
C SER A 105 -9.16 -0.58 7.79
N VAL A 106 -8.84 -1.10 8.97
CA VAL A 106 -8.82 -2.55 9.22
C VAL A 106 -10.25 -3.11 9.29
N LEU A 107 -11.15 -2.43 10.00
CA LEU A 107 -12.56 -2.84 10.14
C LEU A 107 -13.32 -2.86 8.81
N MET A 108 -12.92 -2.06 7.81
CA MET A 108 -13.47 -2.12 6.46
C MET A 108 -13.23 -3.47 5.76
N ASN A 109 -12.25 -4.25 6.21
CA ASN A 109 -11.96 -5.57 5.67
C ASN A 109 -12.76 -6.69 6.37
N LEU A 110 -13.64 -6.36 7.32
CA LEU A 110 -14.49 -7.32 8.01
C LEU A 110 -15.89 -7.36 7.39
N GLY A 111 -16.42 -8.56 7.13
CA GLY A 111 -17.74 -8.69 6.55
C GLY A 111 -18.29 -10.12 6.60
N ILE A 112 -19.39 -10.32 5.88
CA ILE A 112 -20.03 -11.63 5.68
C ILE A 112 -19.47 -12.24 4.40
N LYS A 113 -18.98 -13.47 4.49
CA LYS A 113 -18.43 -14.24 3.38
C LYS A 113 -19.54 -14.96 2.60
N PRO A 114 -19.25 -15.48 1.39
CA PRO A 114 -20.24 -16.21 0.59
C PRO A 114 -20.88 -17.43 1.30
N ASP A 115 -20.15 -18.05 2.22
CA ASP A 115 -20.60 -19.17 3.06
C ASP A 115 -21.41 -18.73 4.29
N GLN A 116 -21.83 -17.45 4.35
CA GLN A 116 -22.53 -16.81 5.46
C GLN A 116 -21.71 -16.69 6.77
N SER A 117 -20.44 -17.09 6.77
CA SER A 117 -19.57 -16.88 7.92
C SER A 117 -19.15 -15.41 8.02
N ILE A 118 -18.94 -14.92 9.25
CA ILE A 118 -18.31 -13.62 9.48
C ILE A 118 -16.79 -13.81 9.49
N GLY A 119 -16.06 -12.86 8.89
CA GLY A 119 -14.60 -12.81 9.01
C GLY A 119 -13.97 -11.81 8.05
N TRP A 120 -12.66 -11.95 7.85
CA TRP A 120 -11.92 -11.11 6.91
C TRP A 120 -12.35 -11.37 5.46
N ILE A 121 -12.74 -10.31 4.75
CA ILE A 121 -13.03 -10.32 3.32
C ILE A 121 -11.72 -10.37 2.51
N CYS A 122 -10.66 -9.75 3.02
CA CYS A 122 -9.33 -9.89 2.45
C CYS A 122 -8.73 -11.26 2.78
N ASN A 123 -7.95 -11.81 1.85
CA ASN A 123 -7.22 -13.06 2.07
C ASN A 123 -5.95 -12.78 2.87
N VAL A 124 -6.08 -12.81 4.20
CA VAL A 124 -4.98 -12.48 5.13
C VAL A 124 -3.79 -13.41 4.98
N ASP A 125 -4.02 -14.69 4.68
CA ASP A 125 -2.94 -15.67 4.46
C ASP A 125 -2.11 -15.33 3.23
N THR A 126 -2.77 -15.01 2.11
CA THR A 126 -2.10 -14.60 0.88
C THR A 126 -1.38 -13.28 1.07
N LEU A 127 -2.03 -12.30 1.72
CA LEU A 127 -1.40 -11.01 2.02
C LEU A 127 -0.14 -11.20 2.86
N SER A 128 -0.19 -12.01 3.91
CA SER A 128 0.96 -12.32 4.76
C SER A 128 2.08 -13.05 4.02
N LYS A 129 1.73 -14.00 3.14
CA LYS A 129 2.72 -14.76 2.37
C LYS A 129 3.48 -13.90 1.35
N TYR A 130 2.78 -12.98 0.69
CA TYR A 130 3.33 -12.20 -0.43
C TYR A 130 3.52 -10.72 -0.07
N PHE A 131 3.50 -10.37 1.22
CA PHE A 131 3.53 -8.96 1.64
C PHE A 131 4.80 -8.27 1.16
N THR A 132 5.96 -8.91 1.35
CA THR A 132 7.26 -8.39 0.90
C THR A 132 7.25 -8.13 -0.60
N ASP A 133 6.84 -9.10 -1.42
CA ASP A 133 6.76 -8.92 -2.88
C ASP A 133 5.83 -7.77 -3.31
N ILE A 134 4.77 -7.51 -2.52
CA ILE A 134 3.82 -6.42 -2.76
C ILE A 134 4.38 -5.07 -2.31
N ALA A 135 5.18 -5.05 -1.25
CA ALA A 135 5.65 -3.83 -0.60
C ALA A 135 7.03 -3.38 -1.09
N THR A 136 7.77 -4.25 -1.76
CA THR A 136 9.12 -3.98 -2.28
C THR A 136 9.07 -3.43 -3.70
N PHE A 137 9.90 -2.41 -3.95
CA PHE A 137 10.12 -1.88 -5.29
C PHE A 137 10.81 -2.94 -6.17
N PRO A 138 10.39 -3.18 -7.42
CA PRO A 138 11.01 -4.18 -8.28
C PRO A 138 12.48 -3.85 -8.55
N ASP A 139 13.31 -4.88 -8.69
CA ASP A 139 14.69 -4.67 -9.12
C ASP A 139 14.72 -4.11 -10.55
N LEU A 140 15.07 -2.82 -10.67
CA LEU A 140 15.27 -2.11 -11.93
C LEU A 140 16.74 -1.73 -12.11
N SER A 141 17.67 -2.56 -11.61
CA SER A 141 19.11 -2.32 -11.73
C SER A 141 19.52 -1.92 -13.16
N GLY A 142 20.26 -0.81 -13.26
CA GLY A 142 20.72 -0.23 -14.52
C GLY A 142 19.71 0.68 -15.24
N MET A 143 18.49 0.81 -14.72
CA MET A 143 17.45 1.67 -15.29
C MET A 143 17.41 3.02 -14.52
N VAL A 144 17.71 4.13 -15.21
CA VAL A 144 17.69 5.48 -14.61
C VAL A 144 16.85 6.42 -15.45
N TYR A 145 15.83 7.04 -14.84
CA TYR A 145 15.13 8.16 -15.46
C TYR A 145 15.95 9.45 -15.25
N LYS A 146 16.39 10.07 -16.35
CA LYS A 146 17.26 11.27 -16.33
C LYS A 146 16.48 12.60 -16.45
N GLY A 147 15.16 12.55 -16.58
CA GLY A 147 14.33 13.74 -16.74
C GLY A 147 13.99 14.42 -15.41
N PRO A 148 13.38 15.62 -15.46
CA PRO A 148 12.92 16.33 -14.26
C PRO A 148 12.03 15.44 -13.38
N THR A 149 12.35 15.39 -12.08
CA THR A 149 11.64 14.55 -11.10
C THR A 149 11.29 15.37 -9.86
N LEU A 150 10.05 15.28 -9.40
CA LEU A 150 9.55 15.88 -8.17
C LEU A 150 9.05 14.80 -7.22
N PHE A 151 9.48 14.87 -5.96
CA PHE A 151 8.93 14.08 -4.86
C PHE A 151 8.07 14.99 -3.98
N VAL A 152 6.85 14.56 -3.65
CA VAL A 152 5.93 15.27 -2.75
C VAL A 152 5.60 14.34 -1.61
N GLY A 153 6.02 14.68 -0.39
CA GLY A 153 5.69 13.94 0.82
C GLY A 153 4.76 14.75 1.72
N GLY A 154 3.81 14.08 2.37
CA GLY A 154 3.10 14.64 3.51
C GLY A 154 4.07 14.90 4.68
N GLU A 155 3.77 15.90 5.51
CA GLU A 155 4.60 16.33 6.64
C GLU A 155 4.92 15.19 7.62
N ASP A 156 3.95 14.28 7.84
CA ASP A 156 4.09 13.10 8.71
C ASP A 156 4.38 11.79 7.93
N SER A 157 4.72 11.90 6.64
CA SER A 157 4.89 10.74 5.75
C SER A 157 6.31 10.19 5.82
N HIS A 158 6.46 8.95 6.26
CA HIS A 158 7.76 8.25 6.29
C HIS A 158 8.07 7.47 4.99
N TYR A 159 7.31 7.74 3.91
CA TYR A 159 7.40 7.03 2.63
C TYR A 159 8.32 7.72 1.61
N ILE A 160 8.91 8.86 1.97
CA ILE A 160 9.93 9.56 1.21
C ILE A 160 11.06 9.90 2.20
N PRO A 161 12.33 9.56 1.90
CA PRO A 161 13.47 9.90 2.75
C PRO A 161 13.68 11.40 2.97
#